data_AF-A0A629CFB5-F1
#
_entry.id   AF-A0A629CFB5-F1
#
_cell.length_a   1.000
_cell.length_b   1.000
_cell.length_c   1.000
_cell.angle_alpha   90.00
_cell.angle_beta   90.00
_cell.angle_gamma   90.00
#
_symmetry.space_group_name_H-M   'P 1'
#
loop_
_entity.id
_entity.type
_entity.pdbx_description
1 polymer ?
#
loop_
_entity_poly.entity_id
_entity_poly.type
_entity_poly.pdbx_seq_one_letter_code
_entity_poly.pdbx_strand_id
1 'polypeptide(L)'
;MSKETVVTNKSTQLFLDLAIRSLEASWKLFQEVNGDGDANDYLDDPDFMSPFIMNIIDHIQNNFERFTTQEGDSGSINEVNFEQIAVVLVCHSERFRK
;
A
#
# COMPACT_ATOMS: atom_id res chain seq x y z
N MET A 1 6.28 0.33 20.82
CA MET A 1 5.73 -1.04 20.89
C MET A 1 6.50 -1.89 19.90
N SER A 2 7.51 -2.63 20.36
CA SER A 2 8.27 -3.56 19.53
C SER A 2 7.36 -4.74 19.18
N LYS A 3 6.80 -4.75 17.97
CA LYS A 3 6.16 -5.93 17.41
C LYS A 3 7.17 -6.60 16.49
N GLU A 4 7.94 -7.52 17.05
CA GLU A 4 8.37 -8.67 16.27
C GLU A 4 7.12 -9.41 15.75
N THR A 5 7.33 -10.26 14.73
CA THR A 5 6.38 -11.01 13.90
C THR A 5 5.88 -10.19 12.70
N VAL A 6 6.04 -10.65 11.46
CA VAL A 6 5.51 -11.91 10.93
C VAL A 6 6.49 -12.47 9.91
N VAL A 7 6.67 -13.80 9.89
CA VAL A 7 7.24 -14.49 8.72
C VAL A 7 6.33 -14.19 7.54
N THR A 8 6.62 -13.14 6.79
CA THR A 8 5.93 -12.82 5.56
C THR A 8 6.41 -13.80 4.52
N ASN A 9 5.51 -14.65 4.03
CA ASN A 9 5.81 -15.44 2.85
C ASN A 9 6.21 -14.51 1.70
N LYS A 10 6.96 -15.05 0.75
CA LYS A 10 7.51 -14.29 -0.38
C LYS A 10 6.42 -13.49 -1.10
N SER A 11 5.26 -14.10 -1.36
CA SER A 11 4.14 -13.46 -2.03
C SER A 11 3.62 -12.22 -1.28
N THR A 12 3.53 -12.29 0.04
CA THR A 12 3.13 -11.12 0.86
C THR A 12 4.19 -10.02 0.85
N GLN A 13 5.48 -10.36 0.83
CA GLN A 13 6.56 -9.37 0.72
C GLN A 13 6.52 -8.64 -0.63
N LEU A 14 6.38 -9.40 -1.72
CA LEU A 14 6.27 -8.84 -3.08
C LEU A 14 5.03 -7.94 -3.21
N PHE A 15 3.90 -8.39 -2.66
CA PHE A 15 2.68 -7.58 -2.69
C PHE A 15 2.86 -6.28 -1.92
N LEU A 16 3.46 -6.36 -0.73
CA LEU A 16 3.69 -5.19 0.11
C LEU A 16 4.61 -4.17 -0.56
N ASP A 17 5.68 -4.63 -1.20
CA ASP A 17 6.60 -3.76 -1.93
C ASP A 17 5.90 -3.00 -3.06
N LEU A 18 5.11 -3.71 -3.88
CA LEU A 18 4.30 -3.10 -4.93
C LEU A 18 3.30 -2.10 -4.36
N ALA A 19 2.58 -2.48 -3.31
CA ALA A 19 1.55 -1.63 -2.70
C ALA A 19 2.13 -0.37 -2.04
N ILE A 20 3.29 -0.46 -1.39
CA ILE A 20 3.99 0.71 -0.82
C ILE A 20 4.41 1.67 -1.94
N ARG A 21 5.06 1.18 -3.00
CA ARG A 21 5.47 2.02 -4.13
C ARG A 21 4.28 2.70 -4.80
N SER A 22 3.18 1.97 -4.98
CA SER A 22 1.94 2.54 -5.52
C SER A 22 1.30 3.55 -4.58
N LEU A 23 1.28 3.30 -3.27
CA LEU A 23 0.74 4.24 -2.29
C LEU A 23 1.51 5.57 -2.29
N GLU A 24 2.84 5.52 -2.28
CA GLU A 24 3.69 6.72 -2.33
C GLU A 24 3.49 7.51 -3.62
N ALA A 25 3.44 6.83 -4.77
CA ALA A 25 3.21 7.47 -6.06
C ALA A 25 1.81 8.10 -6.16
N SER A 26 0.77 7.38 -5.73
CA SER A 26 -0.60 7.87 -5.71
C SER A 26 -0.78 9.05 -4.76
N TRP A 27 -0.15 9.01 -3.58
CA TRP A 27 -0.21 10.12 -2.63
C TRP A 27 0.47 11.37 -3.17
N LYS A 28 1.65 11.22 -3.77
CA LYS A 28 2.34 12.33 -4.43
C LYS A 28 1.49 12.95 -5.53
N LEU A 29 0.87 12.15 -6.39
CA LEU A 29 -0.03 12.63 -7.43
C LEU A 29 -1.25 13.37 -6.83
N PHE A 30 -1.82 12.83 -5.75
CA PHE A 30 -2.91 13.48 -5.04
C PHE A 30 -2.52 14.88 -4.53
N GLN A 31 -1.32 15.03 -3.95
CA GLN A 31 -0.79 16.33 -3.51
C GLN A 31 -0.58 17.29 -4.69
N GLU A 32 -0.04 16.81 -5.82
CA GLU A 32 0.18 17.64 -7.01
C GLU A 32 -1.13 18.19 -7.61
N VAL A 33 -2.22 17.40 -7.59
CA VAL A 33 -3.51 17.78 -8.16
C VAL A 33 -4.31 18.70 -7.25
N ASN A 34 -4.26 18.48 -5.93
CA ASN A 34 -5.07 19.24 -4.96
C ASN A 34 -4.33 20.44 -4.33
N GLY A 35 -3.04 20.60 -4.64
CA GLY A 35 -2.20 21.69 -4.14
C GLY A 35 -1.68 21.45 -2.71
N ASP A 36 -0.94 22.43 -2.19
CA ASP A 36 -0.33 22.41 -0.84
C ASP A 36 -1.36 22.69 0.28
N GLY A 37 -2.65 22.45 0.05
CA GLY A 37 -3.65 22.40 1.12
C GLY A 37 -3.23 21.39 2.19
N ASP A 38 -3.76 21.50 3.41
CA ASP A 38 -3.32 20.66 4.53
C ASP A 38 -3.65 19.18 4.28
N ALA A 39 -2.74 18.48 3.59
CA ALA A 39 -2.90 17.10 3.21
C ALA A 39 -3.02 16.18 4.45
N ASN A 40 -2.65 16.69 5.63
CA ASN A 40 -2.80 15.96 6.89
C ASN A 40 -4.26 15.74 7.26
N ASP A 41 -5.18 16.66 6.90
CA ASP A 41 -6.62 16.50 7.17
C ASP A 41 -7.17 15.22 6.50
N TYR A 42 -6.64 14.88 5.32
CA TYR A 42 -7.03 13.67 4.61
C TYR A 42 -6.43 12.40 5.24
N LEU A 43 -5.26 12.47 5.87
CA LEU A 43 -4.62 11.31 6.50
C LEU A 43 -5.42 10.82 7.71
N ASP A 44 -6.05 11.73 8.44
CA ASP A 44 -6.87 11.43 9.61
C ASP A 44 -8.33 11.13 9.24
N ASP A 45 -8.72 11.32 7.97
CA ASP A 45 -10.06 11.04 7.46
C ASP A 45 -10.18 9.56 7.02
N PRO A 46 -10.85 8.69 7.79
CA PRO A 46 -11.03 7.29 7.42
C PRO A 46 -11.89 7.12 6.17
N ASP A 47 -12.81 8.05 5.88
CA ASP A 47 -13.67 8.02 4.69
C ASP A 47 -12.87 8.33 3.42
N PHE A 48 -11.70 8.97 3.55
CA PHE A 48 -10.74 9.15 2.47
C PHE A 48 -9.69 8.04 2.43
N MET A 49 -8.97 7.79 3.53
CA MET A 49 -7.82 6.88 3.54
C MET A 49 -8.20 5.42 3.29
N SER A 50 -9.35 4.97 3.80
CA SER A 50 -9.80 3.59 3.61
C SER A 50 -10.03 3.26 2.12
N PRO A 51 -10.85 4.01 1.36
CA PRO A 51 -10.99 3.74 -0.08
C PRO A 51 -9.71 4.03 -0.85
N PHE A 52 -8.88 4.98 -0.44
CA PHE A 52 -7.59 5.26 -1.09
C PHE A 52 -6.66 4.04 -1.04
N ILE A 53 -6.47 3.46 0.14
CA ILE A 53 -5.65 2.24 0.35
C ILE A 53 -6.29 1.03 -0.34
N MET A 54 -7.62 0.86 -0.23
CA MET A 54 -8.32 -0.26 -0.88
C MET A 54 -8.19 -0.23 -2.40
N ASN A 55 -8.24 0.94 -3.04
CA ASN A 55 -8.02 1.07 -4.47
C ASN A 55 -6.61 0.63 -4.89
N ILE A 56 -5.60 0.90 -4.07
CA ILE A 56 -4.23 0.43 -4.31
C ILE A 56 -4.17 -1.10 -4.17
N ILE A 57 -4.72 -1.66 -3.09
CA ILE A 57 -4.74 -3.10 -2.88
C ILE A 57 -5.45 -3.82 -4.04
N ASP A 58 -6.63 -3.35 -4.44
CA ASP A 58 -7.38 -3.93 -5.56
C ASP A 58 -6.61 -3.84 -6.88
N HIS A 59 -5.97 -2.70 -7.15
CA HIS A 59 -5.14 -2.54 -8.35
C HIS A 59 -3.98 -3.54 -8.37
N ILE A 60 -3.25 -3.71 -7.27
CA ILE A 60 -2.15 -4.66 -7.19
C ILE A 60 -2.68 -6.09 -7.26
N GLN A 61 -3.74 -6.43 -6.53
CA GLN A 61 -4.36 -7.75 -6.54
C GLN A 61 -4.74 -8.22 -7.95
N ASN A 62 -5.40 -7.35 -8.72
CA ASN A 62 -5.81 -7.66 -10.10
C ASN A 62 -4.65 -7.79 -11.09
N ASN A 63 -3.44 -7.38 -10.71
CA ASN A 63 -2.27 -7.36 -11.59
C ASN A 63 -1.04 -8.08 -10.99
N PHE A 64 -1.19 -8.75 -9.84
CA PHE A 64 -0.07 -9.15 -8.99
C PHE A 64 0.91 -10.06 -9.73
N GLU A 65 0.42 -11.17 -10.27
CA GLU A 65 1.25 -12.14 -11.00
C GLU A 65 1.94 -11.52 -12.21
N ARG A 66 1.27 -10.58 -12.89
CA ARG A 66 1.85 -9.84 -14.02
C ARG A 66 2.99 -8.94 -13.56
N PHE A 67 2.78 -8.14 -12.51
CA PHE A 67 3.80 -7.25 -11.98
C PHE A 67 5.00 -8.01 -11.44
N THR A 68 4.80 -9.07 -10.66
CA THR A 68 5.91 -9.87 -10.15
C THR A 68 6.69 -10.54 -11.28
N THR A 69 6.01 -11.06 -12.30
CA THR A 69 6.69 -11.68 -13.47
C THR A 69 7.54 -10.66 -14.22
N GLN A 70 7.07 -9.43 -14.38
CA GLN A 70 7.81 -8.36 -15.04
C GLN A 70 9.07 -7.94 -14.27
N GLU A 71 9.06 -8.08 -12.95
CA GLU A 71 10.21 -7.82 -12.08
C GLU A 71 11.15 -9.03 -11.95
N GLY A 72 10.89 -10.12 -12.69
CA GLY A 72 11.71 -11.34 -12.66
C GLY A 72 11.40 -12.25 -11.47
N ASP A 73 10.27 -12.01 -10.81
CA ASP A 73 9.81 -12.72 -9.62
C ASP A 73 8.56 -13.57 -9.91
N SER A 74 8.22 -14.41 -8.93
CA SER A 74 6.99 -15.19 -8.94
C SER A 74 6.42 -15.19 -7.53
N GLY A 75 5.20 -14.67 -7.42
CA GLY A 75 4.37 -14.71 -6.22
C GLY A 75 2.99 -15.26 -6.57
N SER A 76 2.29 -15.82 -5.59
CA SER A 76 0.92 -16.30 -5.73
C SER A 76 -0.02 -15.43 -4.92
N ILE A 77 -1.08 -14.92 -5.56
CA ILE A 77 -2.08 -14.09 -4.88
C ILE A 77 -2.79 -14.84 -3.75
N ASN A 78 -2.90 -16.17 -3.86
CA ASN A 78 -3.54 -17.02 -2.86
C ASN A 78 -2.73 -17.15 -1.55
N GLU A 79 -1.45 -16.76 -1.58
CA GLU A 79 -0.57 -16.77 -0.41
C GLU A 79 -0.49 -15.40 0.28
N VAL A 80 -1.06 -14.35 -0.32
CA VAL A 80 -0.97 -12.98 0.21
C VAL A 80 -1.84 -12.82 1.45
N ASN A 81 -1.24 -12.32 2.53
CA ASN A 81 -1.97 -11.92 3.73
C ASN A 81 -2.44 -10.47 3.62
N PHE A 82 -3.65 -10.26 3.10
CA PHE A 82 -4.22 -8.92 2.89
C PHE A 82 -4.47 -8.13 4.17
N GLU A 83 -4.80 -8.78 5.29
CA GLU A 83 -4.99 -8.09 6.57
C GLU A 83 -3.68 -7.43 7.01
N GLN A 84 -2.57 -8.17 6.89
CA GLN A 84 -1.26 -7.62 7.17
C GLN A 84 -0.89 -6.48 6.22
N ILE A 85 -1.16 -6.62 4.91
CA ILE A 85 -0.93 -5.55 3.93
C ILE A 85 -1.68 -4.27 4.34
N ALA A 86 -2.97 -4.37 4.63
CA ALA A 86 -3.79 -3.21 5.00
C ALA A 86 -3.24 -2.50 6.24
N VAL A 87 -2.89 -3.24 7.29
CA VAL A 87 -2.29 -2.67 8.52
C VAL A 87 -0.97 -1.97 8.22
N VAL A 88 -0.09 -2.57 7.41
CA VAL A 88 1.21 -1.95 7.09
C VAL A 88 1.02 -0.69 6.24
N LEU A 89 0.10 -0.69 5.28
CA LEU A 89 -0.15 0.50 4.44
C LEU A 89 -0.69 1.67 5.26
N VAL A 90 -1.60 1.42 6.22
CA VAL A 90 -2.07 2.46 7.16
C VAL A 90 -0.93 2.97 8.03
N CYS A 91 -0.08 2.09 8.57
CA CYS A 91 1.08 2.55 9.34
C CYS A 91 2.10 3.30 8.47
N HIS A 92 2.25 2.93 7.20
CA HIS A 92 3.17 3.59 6.28
C HIS A 92 2.68 4.98 5.89
N SER A 93 1.36 5.20 5.75
CA SER A 93 0.81 6.53 5.42
C SER A 93 1.08 7.59 6.48
N GLU A 94 1.37 7.21 7.73
CA GLU A 94 1.83 8.16 8.76
C GLU A 94 3.10 8.91 8.34
N ARG A 95 3.92 8.32 7.45
CA ARG A 95 5.13 8.97 6.91
C ARG A 95 4.82 10.12 5.95
N PHE A 96 3.57 10.26 5.53
CA PHE A 96 3.13 11.36 4.66
C PHE A 96 2.84 12.65 5.44
N ARG A 97 2.67 12.54 6.76
CA ARG A 97 2.45 13.70 7.62
C ARG A 97 3.71 14.59 7.58
N LYS A 98 3.53 15.87 7.25
CA LYS A 98 4.60 16.88 7.21
C LYS A 98 4.88 17.47 8.60
#